data_AF-A0AAD6EHR8-F1
#
_entry.id   AF-A0AAD6EHR8-F1
#
_cell.length_a   1.000
_cell.length_b   1.000
_cell.length_c   1.000
_cell.angle_alpha   90.00
_cell.angle_beta   90.00
_cell.angle_gamma   90.00
#
_symmetry.space_group_name_H-M   'P 1'
#
loop_
_entity.id
_entity.type
_entity.pdbx_description
1 polymer ?
#
loop_
_entity_poly.entity_id
_entity_poly.type
_entity_poly.pdbx_seq_one_letter_code
_entity_poly.pdbx_strand_id
1 'polypeptide(L)'
;MAPDTSSASGASPLTPPAPDDKPSAPPVNILPSLIARIYSIAHPALLLALGATRFEAVVADPTKELLSTLPWLTLVQIFYVIVCLPPAGSTPSTETSASAPADGRSSPRSSGPGGAVRHGKHGKRKQHANSWACIWSRLLPALLSLSLTFALATPVLTILLVLFGAPLTTHNSETVLCAAHMAVLSATALTYAHGLDRAVWNEVWGIARPADAVWGSALGTGLGAWFGAIPIPLDWDRPWQAFPITILVGAYIGHAVGSLLARTPLVYGKRVKFTVEEVSETEKKTN
;
A
#
# COMPACT_ATOMS: atom_id res chain seq x y z
N MET A 1 -69.52 22.86 16.89
CA MET A 1 -68.67 21.92 17.66
C MET A 1 -67.85 21.16 16.62
N ALA A 2 -66.56 21.49 16.50
CA ALA A 2 -65.54 20.85 15.65
C ALA A 2 -65.73 20.97 14.10
N PRO A 3 -64.69 20.72 13.25
CA PRO A 3 -63.78 21.78 12.77
C PRO A 3 -63.41 21.72 11.27
N ASP A 4 -62.61 22.69 10.84
CA ASP A 4 -61.91 22.83 9.56
C ASP A 4 -61.01 21.64 9.19
N THR A 5 -60.88 21.34 7.89
CA THR A 5 -59.63 20.78 7.32
C THR A 5 -59.36 21.36 5.93
N SER A 6 -58.36 22.22 5.87
CA SER A 6 -57.68 22.69 4.66
C SER A 6 -56.73 21.61 4.15
N SER A 7 -56.76 21.36 2.84
CA SER A 7 -55.85 20.45 2.14
C SER A 7 -54.49 21.11 1.93
N ALA A 8 -53.50 20.73 2.73
CA ALA A 8 -52.10 21.04 2.49
C ALA A 8 -51.46 19.93 1.63
N SER A 9 -50.97 20.31 0.45
CA SER A 9 -50.18 19.47 -0.44
C SER A 9 -48.86 19.07 0.23
N GLY A 10 -48.64 17.76 0.38
CA GLY A 10 -47.41 17.20 0.93
C GLY A 10 -46.21 17.47 0.02
N ALA A 11 -45.27 18.28 0.51
CA ALA A 11 -43.93 18.34 -0.03
C ALA A 11 -43.20 17.03 0.29
N SER A 12 -42.75 16.31 -0.73
CA SER A 12 -41.84 15.18 -0.55
C SER A 12 -40.45 15.71 -0.17
N PRO A 13 -39.78 15.16 0.86
CA PRO A 13 -38.41 15.54 1.15
C PRO A 13 -37.49 14.98 0.07
N LEU A 14 -36.82 15.87 -0.65
CA LEU A 14 -35.73 15.51 -1.56
C LEU A 14 -34.61 14.85 -0.76
N THR A 15 -34.43 13.55 -0.95
CA THR A 15 -33.22 12.83 -0.52
C THR A 15 -32.01 13.54 -1.13
N PRO A 16 -31.00 13.96 -0.34
CA PRO A 16 -29.80 14.53 -0.92
C PRO A 16 -29.09 13.48 -1.77
N PRO A 17 -28.54 13.86 -2.95
CA PRO A 17 -27.80 12.93 -3.79
C PRO A 17 -26.61 12.36 -3.00
N ALA A 18 -26.38 11.05 -3.16
CA ALA A 18 -25.21 10.38 -2.63
C ALA A 18 -23.95 11.16 -3.05
N PRO A 19 -22.95 11.33 -2.16
CA PRO A 19 -21.74 12.06 -2.52
C PRO A 19 -21.07 11.35 -3.70
N ASP A 20 -20.83 12.09 -4.78
CA ASP A 20 -20.03 11.64 -5.91
C ASP A 20 -18.65 11.20 -5.40
N ASP A 21 -18.45 9.88 -5.28
CA ASP A 21 -17.18 9.29 -4.92
C ASP A 21 -16.17 9.63 -6.02
N LYS A 22 -15.31 10.60 -5.72
CA LYS A 22 -14.18 11.00 -6.55
C LYS A 22 -13.42 9.72 -6.96
N PRO A 23 -13.14 9.51 -8.25
CA PRO A 23 -12.54 8.26 -8.71
C PRO A 23 -11.19 8.05 -8.03
N SER A 24 -11.16 7.03 -7.18
CA SER A 24 -10.00 6.56 -6.42
C SER A 24 -8.78 6.33 -7.33
N ALA A 25 -7.60 6.70 -6.82
CA ALA A 25 -6.34 6.59 -7.55
C ALA A 25 -6.10 5.16 -8.09
N PRO A 26 -5.52 5.01 -9.30
CA PRO A 26 -5.23 3.72 -9.91
C PRO A 26 -4.30 2.85 -9.05
N PRO A 27 -4.22 1.53 -9.31
CA PRO A 27 -3.26 0.66 -8.64
C PRO A 27 -1.82 1.11 -8.92
N VAL A 28 -0.93 0.90 -7.94
CA VAL A 28 0.50 1.21 -8.07
C VAL A 28 1.15 0.23 -9.04
N ASN A 29 1.66 0.76 -10.15
CA ASN A 29 2.40 -0.04 -11.11
C ASN A 29 3.87 -0.12 -10.69
N ILE A 30 4.45 -1.32 -10.75
CA ILE A 30 5.90 -1.50 -10.66
C ILE A 30 6.56 -0.80 -11.86
N LEU A 31 7.65 -0.10 -11.61
CA LEU A 31 8.39 0.61 -12.64
C LEU A 31 8.78 -0.35 -13.81
N PRO A 32 8.76 0.12 -15.07
CA PRO A 32 8.94 -0.74 -16.23
C PRO A 32 10.39 -1.22 -16.43
N SER A 33 11.35 -0.73 -15.64
CA SER A 33 12.76 -1.10 -15.77
C SER A 33 12.97 -2.58 -15.46
N LEU A 34 13.92 -3.21 -16.17
CA LEU A 34 14.27 -4.63 -15.98
C LEU A 34 14.68 -4.91 -14.52
N ILE A 35 15.47 -4.00 -13.92
CA ILE A 35 15.90 -4.10 -12.53
C ILE A 35 14.70 -4.08 -11.58
N ALA A 36 13.72 -3.18 -11.78
CA ALA A 36 12.52 -3.12 -10.96
C ALA A 36 11.68 -4.39 -11.07
N ARG A 37 11.55 -4.95 -12.27
CA ARG A 37 10.80 -6.20 -12.51
C ARG A 37 11.46 -7.38 -11.82
N ILE A 38 12.77 -7.58 -11.99
CA ILE A 38 13.50 -8.67 -11.34
C ILE A 38 13.44 -8.50 -9.83
N TYR A 39 13.78 -7.31 -9.32
CA TYR A 39 13.84 -7.08 -7.89
C TYR A 39 12.46 -7.19 -7.22
N SER A 40 11.38 -6.78 -7.88
CA SER A 40 10.04 -6.95 -7.31
C SER A 40 9.66 -8.41 -7.07
N ILE A 41 10.21 -9.37 -7.83
CA ILE A 41 10.00 -10.81 -7.63
C ILE A 41 11.03 -11.36 -6.64
N ALA A 42 12.28 -10.92 -6.74
CA ALA A 42 13.35 -11.37 -5.85
C ALA A 42 13.18 -10.86 -4.41
N HIS A 43 12.56 -9.69 -4.20
CA HIS A 43 12.42 -9.04 -2.89
C HIS A 43 11.65 -9.90 -1.87
N PRO A 44 10.44 -10.41 -2.17
CA PRO A 44 9.76 -11.38 -1.31
C PRO A 44 10.62 -12.61 -0.96
N ALA A 45 11.32 -13.17 -1.94
CA ALA A 45 12.18 -14.33 -1.74
C ALA A 45 13.39 -13.99 -0.85
N LEU A 46 13.97 -12.80 -1.03
CA LEU A 46 15.09 -12.30 -0.22
C LEU A 46 14.68 -12.09 1.24
N LEU A 47 13.50 -11.51 1.47
CA LEU A 47 12.95 -11.33 2.83
C LEU A 47 12.74 -12.69 3.52
N LEU A 48 12.17 -13.66 2.80
CA LEU A 48 11.97 -15.02 3.34
C LEU A 48 13.30 -15.74 3.58
N ALA A 49 14.26 -15.63 2.66
CA ALA A 49 15.58 -16.24 2.82
C ALA A 49 16.33 -15.65 4.02
N LEU A 50 16.24 -14.34 4.24
CA LEU A 50 16.82 -13.69 5.42
C LEU A 50 16.16 -14.20 6.70
N GLY A 51 14.82 -14.27 6.74
CA GLY A 51 14.09 -14.80 7.90
C GLY A 51 14.45 -16.26 8.18
N ALA A 52 14.47 -17.10 7.15
CA ALA A 52 14.77 -18.53 7.27
C ALA A 52 16.21 -18.80 7.73
N THR A 53 17.19 -18.07 7.20
CA THR A 53 18.60 -18.23 7.59
C THR A 53 18.90 -17.77 9.01
N ARG A 54 18.05 -16.89 9.56
CA ARG A 54 18.17 -16.37 10.94
C ARG A 54 17.20 -17.03 11.90
N PHE A 55 16.39 -17.99 11.44
CA PHE A 55 15.32 -18.57 12.24
C PHE A 55 15.83 -19.18 13.56
N GLU A 56 16.85 -20.04 13.49
CA GLU A 56 17.45 -20.65 14.70
C GLU A 56 17.98 -19.60 15.68
N ALA A 57 18.57 -18.52 15.18
CA ALA A 57 19.06 -17.43 16.02
C ALA A 57 17.90 -16.68 16.70
N VAL A 58 16.83 -16.40 15.95
CA VAL A 58 15.61 -15.76 16.46
C VAL A 58 14.92 -16.62 17.52
N VAL A 59 14.95 -17.95 17.36
CA VAL A 59 14.43 -18.89 18.36
C VAL A 59 15.28 -18.88 19.63
N ALA A 60 16.60 -18.70 19.51
CA ALA A 60 17.51 -18.67 20.65
C ALA A 60 17.44 -17.36 21.45
N ASP A 61 17.40 -16.21 20.77
CA ASP A 61 17.32 -14.88 21.40
C ASP A 61 16.51 -13.90 20.51
N PRO A 62 15.17 -13.86 20.67
CA PRO A 62 14.30 -13.05 19.81
C PRO A 62 14.64 -11.56 19.87
N THR A 63 14.88 -11.00 21.05
CA THR A 63 15.06 -9.55 21.21
C THR A 63 16.33 -9.07 20.51
N LYS A 64 17.45 -9.77 20.72
CA LYS A 64 18.72 -9.41 20.09
C LYS A 64 18.67 -9.56 18.57
N GLU A 65 18.12 -10.66 18.07
CA GLU A 65 18.08 -10.92 16.63
C GLU A 65 17.10 -9.99 15.92
N LEU A 66 15.94 -9.66 16.50
CA LEU A 66 15.01 -8.70 15.90
C LEU A 66 15.60 -7.31 15.83
N LEU A 67 16.33 -6.88 16.86
CA LEU A 67 17.04 -5.60 16.84
C LEU A 67 18.16 -5.59 15.80
N SER A 68 18.93 -6.68 15.68
CA SER A 68 20.04 -6.80 14.73
C SER A 68 19.59 -6.91 13.28
N THR A 69 18.44 -7.54 13.01
CA THR A 69 17.90 -7.74 11.66
C THR A 69 17.08 -6.55 11.17
N LEU A 70 16.52 -5.75 12.06
CA LEU A 70 15.76 -4.54 11.72
C LEU A 70 16.49 -3.58 10.76
N PRO A 71 17.76 -3.18 10.97
CA PRO A 71 18.46 -2.29 10.03
C PRO A 71 18.66 -2.95 8.65
N TRP A 72 18.81 -4.26 8.58
CA TRP A 72 18.92 -4.94 7.30
C TRP A 72 17.57 -4.98 6.58
N LEU A 73 16.48 -5.25 7.30
CA LEU A 73 15.12 -5.18 6.78
C LEU A 73 14.82 -3.80 6.21
N THR A 74 15.16 -2.72 6.92
CA THR A 74 14.92 -1.35 6.44
C THR A 74 15.74 -1.02 5.21
N LEU A 75 16.99 -1.47 5.11
CA LEU A 75 17.81 -1.29 3.91
C LEU A 75 17.22 -2.00 2.70
N VAL A 76 16.82 -3.26 2.85
CA VAL A 76 16.17 -4.05 1.80
C VAL A 76 14.84 -3.39 1.36
N GLN A 77 14.08 -2.87 2.32
CA GLN A 77 12.82 -2.17 2.05
C GLN A 77 13.02 -0.80 1.40
N ILE A 78 14.01 -0.01 1.81
CA ILE A 78 14.39 1.25 1.16
C ILE A 78 14.77 0.98 -0.30
N PHE A 79 15.61 -0.04 -0.53
CA PHE A 79 16.02 -0.39 -1.87
C PHE A 79 14.82 -0.81 -2.73
N TYR A 80 13.89 -1.59 -2.18
CA TYR A 80 12.63 -1.94 -2.86
C TYR A 80 11.83 -0.72 -3.29
N VAL A 81 11.55 0.21 -2.37
CA VAL A 81 10.70 1.36 -2.70
C VAL A 81 11.38 2.31 -3.69
N ILE A 82 12.70 2.51 -3.60
CA ILE A 82 13.47 3.35 -4.52
C ILE A 82 13.51 2.74 -5.93
N VAL A 83 13.69 1.43 -6.04
CA VAL A 83 13.90 0.76 -7.33
C VAL A 83 12.59 0.39 -8.01
N CYS A 84 11.59 -0.07 -7.26
CA CYS A 84 10.38 -0.68 -7.81
C CYS A 84 9.17 0.26 -7.86
N LEU A 85 9.10 1.28 -7.00
CA LEU A 85 7.88 2.08 -6.83
C LEU A 85 8.06 3.54 -7.28
N PRO A 86 7.00 4.17 -7.80
CA PRO A 86 6.95 5.62 -7.98
C PRO A 86 6.78 6.32 -6.62
N PRO A 87 7.53 7.40 -6.32
CA PRO A 87 7.27 8.20 -5.13
C PRO A 87 5.92 8.93 -5.25
N ALA A 88 5.26 9.15 -4.12
CA ALA A 88 4.00 9.89 -4.06
C ALA A 88 4.08 11.23 -4.79
N GLY A 89 3.07 11.52 -5.62
CA GLY A 89 3.00 12.75 -6.41
C GLY A 89 3.83 12.75 -7.71
N SER A 90 4.55 11.67 -8.04
CA SER A 90 5.18 11.53 -9.37
C SER A 90 4.17 11.05 -10.41
N THR A 91 4.10 11.73 -11.55
CA THR A 91 3.25 11.29 -12.67
C THR A 91 3.95 10.15 -13.43
N PRO A 92 3.25 9.05 -13.78
CA PRO A 92 3.84 7.98 -14.54
C PRO A 92 4.14 8.47 -15.97
N SER A 93 5.42 8.60 -16.30
CA SER A 93 5.87 8.79 -17.68
C SER A 93 5.73 7.47 -18.43
N THR A 94 4.63 7.31 -19.17
CA THR A 94 4.46 6.25 -20.16
C THR A 94 5.43 6.46 -21.31
N GLU A 95 6.68 6.00 -21.18
CA GLU A 95 7.60 5.87 -22.31
C GLU A 95 7.39 4.51 -22.98
N THR A 96 6.38 4.45 -23.84
CA THR A 96 6.33 3.47 -24.93
C THR A 96 6.48 4.24 -26.23
N SER A 97 7.70 4.36 -26.72
CA SER A 97 7.94 4.66 -28.13
C SER A 97 9.11 3.80 -28.58
N ALA A 98 8.76 2.60 -29.02
CA ALA A 98 9.58 1.83 -29.90
C ALA A 98 9.83 2.64 -31.18
N SER A 99 11.09 2.70 -31.56
CA SER A 99 11.66 3.33 -32.74
C SER A 99 10.97 2.94 -34.04
N ALA A 100 10.53 3.93 -34.83
CA ALA A 100 10.38 3.81 -36.28
C ALA A 100 11.36 4.80 -36.93
N PRO A 101 12.13 4.40 -37.97
CA PRO A 101 13.08 5.28 -38.63
C PRO A 101 12.35 6.23 -39.58
N ALA A 102 12.82 7.48 -39.61
CA ALA A 102 12.33 8.54 -40.48
C ALA A 102 13.08 8.51 -41.82
N ASP A 103 12.35 8.31 -42.92
CA ASP A 103 12.82 8.68 -44.26
C ASP A 103 12.13 9.98 -44.70
N GLY A 104 12.95 10.95 -45.10
CA GLY A 104 12.54 12.32 -45.38
C GLY A 104 12.01 12.55 -46.79
N ARG A 105 11.13 13.54 -46.92
CA ARG A 105 11.11 14.45 -48.08
C ARG A 105 10.35 15.74 -47.79
N SER A 106 10.73 16.76 -48.54
CA SER A 106 10.66 18.20 -48.29
C SER A 106 9.50 18.93 -49.01
N SER A 107 8.85 19.87 -48.29
CA SER A 107 8.20 21.15 -48.72
C SER A 107 7.05 21.15 -49.75
N PRO A 108 6.26 22.25 -49.95
CA PRO A 108 6.23 23.55 -49.26
C PRO A 108 4.84 24.13 -48.86
N ARG A 109 4.94 25.16 -47.99
CA ARG A 109 4.03 26.28 -47.60
C ARG A 109 2.76 26.58 -48.42
N SER A 110 1.66 26.91 -47.72
CA SER A 110 0.69 27.94 -48.11
C SER A 110 0.20 28.74 -46.89
N SER A 111 0.05 30.04 -47.08
CA SER A 111 -0.22 31.10 -46.10
C SER A 111 -1.70 31.41 -45.91
N GLY A 112 -2.11 31.75 -44.68
CA GLY A 112 -3.38 32.41 -44.35
C GLY A 112 -3.35 32.97 -42.91
N PRO A 113 -3.77 34.23 -42.65
CA PRO A 113 -3.59 34.88 -41.35
C PRO A 113 -4.86 34.84 -40.49
N GLY A 114 -4.72 34.69 -39.17
CA GLY A 114 -5.81 34.98 -38.24
C GLY A 114 -5.66 34.37 -36.86
N GLY A 115 -5.69 35.21 -35.83
CA GLY A 115 -6.31 34.88 -34.55
C GLY A 115 -5.42 34.25 -33.48
N ALA A 116 -5.10 35.08 -32.48
CA ALA A 116 -4.57 34.75 -31.16
C ALA A 116 -4.96 33.40 -30.56
N VAL A 117 -3.99 32.74 -29.91
CA VAL A 117 -3.92 32.49 -28.45
C VAL A 117 -2.60 31.76 -28.19
N ARG A 118 -1.71 32.38 -27.40
CA ARG A 118 -0.45 31.77 -26.94
C ARG A 118 -0.79 30.63 -25.98
N HIS A 119 -0.84 29.40 -26.48
CA HIS A 119 -0.72 28.22 -25.63
C HIS A 119 0.76 27.95 -25.38
N GLY A 120 1.19 28.16 -24.14
CA GLY A 120 2.54 27.90 -23.66
C GLY A 120 2.92 26.44 -23.87
N LYS A 121 3.64 26.19 -24.96
CA LYS A 121 4.32 24.93 -25.26
C LYS A 121 5.34 24.70 -24.14
N HIS A 122 4.99 23.90 -23.14
CA HIS A 122 5.95 23.38 -22.18
C HIS A 122 6.89 22.46 -22.96
N GLY A 123 8.00 23.04 -23.41
CA GLY A 123 9.07 22.31 -24.05
C GLY A 123 9.50 21.19 -23.10
N LYS A 124 9.49 19.96 -23.61
CA LYS A 124 10.23 18.85 -23.01
C LYS A 124 11.70 19.24 -22.99
N ARG A 125 12.11 19.95 -21.95
CA ARG A 125 13.52 20.11 -21.62
C ARG A 125 13.96 18.71 -21.24
N LYS A 126 14.68 18.04 -22.14
CA LYS A 126 15.54 16.91 -21.78
C LYS A 126 16.52 17.44 -20.74
N GLN A 127 16.11 17.41 -19.48
CA GLN A 127 16.99 17.66 -18.36
C GLN A 127 17.94 16.47 -18.36
N HIS A 128 19.17 16.72 -18.78
CA HIS A 128 20.32 15.94 -18.37
C HIS A 128 20.46 16.15 -16.86
N ALA A 129 19.55 15.56 -16.09
CA ALA A 129 19.58 15.56 -14.65
C ALA A 129 20.85 14.81 -14.25
N ASN A 130 21.72 15.47 -13.50
CA ASN A 130 22.80 14.83 -12.77
C ASN A 130 22.26 13.56 -12.08
N SER A 131 22.89 12.41 -12.33
CA SER A 131 22.50 11.10 -11.78
C SER A 131 22.20 11.17 -10.27
N TRP A 132 22.95 12.02 -9.55
CA TRP A 132 22.77 12.28 -8.13
C TRP A 132 21.41 12.92 -7.77
N ALA A 133 20.93 13.94 -8.48
CA ALA A 133 19.63 14.56 -8.14
C ALA A 133 18.45 13.60 -8.37
N CYS A 134 18.57 12.69 -9.34
CA CYS A 134 17.59 11.63 -9.58
C CYS A 134 17.54 10.61 -8.44
N ILE A 135 18.70 10.28 -7.84
CA ILE A 135 18.76 9.40 -6.67
C ILE A 135 18.19 10.12 -5.45
N TRP A 136 18.57 11.38 -5.22
CA TRP A 136 18.09 12.19 -4.09
C TRP A 136 16.57 12.40 -4.11
N SER A 137 15.96 12.55 -5.30
CA SER A 137 14.51 12.71 -5.43
C SER A 137 13.71 11.47 -5.05
N ARG A 138 14.34 10.28 -5.01
CA ARG A 138 13.73 9.03 -4.53
C ARG A 138 14.15 8.69 -3.10
N LEU A 139 15.39 8.98 -2.74
CA LEU A 139 15.93 8.70 -1.42
C LEU A 139 15.23 9.53 -0.34
N LEU A 140 14.99 10.82 -0.59
CA LEU A 140 14.36 11.69 0.40
C LEU A 140 12.93 11.22 0.76
N PRO A 141 12.03 10.94 -0.21
CA PRO A 141 10.74 10.32 0.11
C PRO A 141 10.90 8.98 0.83
N ALA A 142 11.85 8.12 0.44
CA ALA A 142 12.05 6.82 1.10
C ALA A 142 12.42 6.97 2.59
N LEU A 143 13.34 7.89 2.92
CA LEU A 143 13.74 8.15 4.30
C LEU A 143 12.62 8.80 5.12
N LEU A 144 11.84 9.70 4.51
CA LEU A 144 10.66 10.29 5.15
C LEU A 144 9.59 9.23 5.42
N SER A 145 9.26 8.39 4.44
CA SER A 145 8.31 7.28 4.58
C SER A 145 8.75 6.28 5.65
N LEU A 146 10.04 5.96 5.73
CA LEU A 146 10.57 5.08 6.77
C LEU A 146 10.50 5.73 8.16
N SER A 147 10.87 7.01 8.27
CA SER A 147 10.79 7.75 9.54
C SER A 147 9.34 7.81 10.04
N LEU A 148 8.40 8.08 9.12
CA LEU A 148 6.97 8.09 9.39
C LEU A 148 6.44 6.70 9.77
N THR A 149 6.94 5.65 9.12
CA THR A 149 6.62 4.26 9.47
C THR A 149 6.99 3.98 10.92
N PHE A 150 8.21 4.32 11.34
CA PHE A 150 8.63 4.13 12.73
C PHE A 150 7.87 5.02 13.71
N ALA A 151 7.62 6.27 13.35
CA ALA A 151 6.95 7.23 14.23
C ALA A 151 5.46 6.96 14.44
N LEU A 152 4.76 6.45 13.41
CA LEU A 152 3.30 6.29 13.44
C LEU A 152 2.84 4.83 13.36
N ALA A 153 3.37 4.04 12.42
CA ALA A 153 2.89 2.68 12.22
C ALA A 153 3.37 1.74 13.33
N THR A 154 4.61 1.87 13.81
CA THR A 154 5.10 1.06 14.93
C THR A 154 4.26 1.21 16.19
N PRO A 155 3.98 2.41 16.74
CA PRO A 155 3.16 2.51 17.96
C PRO A 155 1.73 2.01 17.74
N VAL A 156 1.13 2.27 16.57
CA VAL A 156 -0.21 1.75 16.23
C VAL A 156 -0.21 0.22 16.23
N LEU A 157 0.79 -0.43 15.61
CA LEU A 157 0.90 -1.89 15.60
C LEU A 157 1.26 -2.46 16.97
N THR A 158 2.06 -1.77 17.78
CA THR A 158 2.32 -2.17 19.18
C THR A 158 1.03 -2.21 19.97
N ILE A 159 0.22 -1.15 19.87
CA ILE A 159 -1.10 -1.09 20.53
C ILE A 159 -2.00 -2.21 20.03
N LEU A 160 -2.05 -2.45 18.71
CA LEU A 160 -2.85 -3.52 18.15
C LEU A 160 -2.39 -4.91 18.62
N LEU A 161 -1.10 -5.20 18.65
CA LEU A 161 -0.56 -6.47 19.16
C LEU A 161 -0.97 -6.69 20.62
N VAL A 162 -0.86 -5.65 21.45
CA VAL A 162 -1.32 -5.68 22.85
C VAL A 162 -2.83 -5.94 22.94
N LEU A 163 -3.64 -5.25 22.14
CA LEU A 163 -5.09 -5.45 22.12
C LEU A 163 -5.48 -6.85 21.63
N PHE A 164 -4.66 -7.47 20.77
CA PHE A 164 -4.83 -8.85 20.31
C PHE A 164 -4.18 -9.90 21.22
N GLY A 165 -3.65 -9.50 22.39
CA GLY A 165 -3.24 -10.43 23.44
C GLY A 165 -1.73 -10.48 23.73
N ALA A 166 -0.91 -9.60 23.16
CA ALA A 166 0.48 -9.47 23.58
C ALA A 166 0.57 -8.95 25.03
N PRO A 167 1.52 -9.42 25.85
CA PRO A 167 1.61 -9.00 27.25
C PRO A 167 1.89 -7.49 27.39
N LEU A 168 1.16 -6.84 28.31
CA LEU A 168 1.28 -5.40 28.57
C LEU A 168 2.53 -5.00 29.37
N THR A 169 3.00 -5.88 30.25
CA THR A 169 4.03 -5.56 31.25
C THR A 169 5.30 -6.37 31.06
N THR A 170 5.24 -7.49 30.33
CA THR A 170 6.38 -8.36 30.02
C THR A 170 6.60 -8.39 28.52
N HIS A 171 7.79 -8.77 28.06
CA HIS A 171 8.10 -8.88 26.64
C HIS A 171 7.85 -7.60 25.81
N ASN A 172 8.09 -6.44 26.44
CA ASN A 172 7.85 -5.13 25.81
C ASN A 172 8.78 -4.91 24.60
N SER A 173 10.05 -5.32 24.73
CA SER A 173 11.05 -5.27 23.66
C SER A 173 10.61 -6.08 22.45
N GLU A 174 10.20 -7.32 22.67
CA GLU A 174 9.72 -8.26 21.67
C GLU A 174 8.50 -7.71 20.95
N THR A 175 7.56 -7.14 21.71
CA THR A 175 6.33 -6.55 21.15
C THR A 175 6.63 -5.36 20.26
N VAL A 176 7.46 -4.41 20.73
CA VAL A 176 7.82 -3.22 19.96
C VAL A 176 8.67 -3.57 18.73
N LEU A 177 9.61 -4.52 18.87
CA LEU A 177 10.44 -4.98 17.75
C LEU A 177 9.62 -5.77 16.72
N CYS A 178 8.67 -6.59 17.16
CA CYS A 178 7.71 -7.27 16.30
C CYS A 178 6.86 -6.27 15.53
N ALA A 179 6.28 -5.29 16.23
CA ALA A 179 5.53 -4.20 15.62
C ALA A 179 6.38 -3.40 14.63
N ALA A 180 7.66 -3.15 14.93
CA ALA A 180 8.57 -2.44 14.05
C ALA A 180 8.84 -3.22 12.75
N HIS A 181 9.07 -4.53 12.82
CA HIS A 181 9.21 -5.38 11.63
C HIS A 181 7.93 -5.36 10.78
N MET A 182 6.77 -5.56 11.41
CA MET A 182 5.48 -5.51 10.72
C MET A 182 5.21 -4.13 10.11
N ALA A 183 5.60 -3.04 10.78
CA ALA A 183 5.45 -1.67 10.28
C ALA A 183 6.30 -1.46 9.02
N VAL A 184 7.55 -1.92 9.01
CA VAL A 184 8.43 -1.82 7.83
C VAL A 184 7.88 -2.63 6.66
N LEU A 185 7.38 -3.85 6.92
CA LEU A 185 6.79 -4.71 5.89
C LEU A 185 5.48 -4.14 5.31
N SER A 186 4.62 -3.54 6.13
CA SER A 186 3.28 -3.13 5.71
C SER A 186 3.16 -1.65 5.30
N ALA A 187 3.75 -0.73 6.07
CA ALA A 187 3.48 0.69 5.94
C ALA A 187 4.53 1.46 5.13
N THR A 188 5.77 0.99 5.02
CA THR A 188 6.83 1.74 4.30
C THR A 188 6.53 1.90 2.81
N ALA A 189 6.09 0.83 2.13
CA ALA A 189 5.75 0.92 0.71
C ALA A 189 4.45 1.72 0.48
N LEU A 190 3.46 1.60 1.38
CA LEU A 190 2.22 2.38 1.33
C LEU A 190 2.50 3.88 1.45
N THR A 191 3.23 4.28 2.49
CA THR A 191 3.59 5.69 2.74
C THR A 191 4.47 6.25 1.63
N TYR A 192 5.35 5.46 1.01
CA TYR A 192 6.18 5.91 -0.10
C TYR A 192 5.40 6.14 -1.40
N ALA A 193 4.52 5.20 -1.77
CA ALA A 193 3.78 5.28 -3.02
C ALA A 193 2.59 6.24 -2.95
N HIS A 194 1.94 6.35 -1.79
CA HIS A 194 0.70 7.11 -1.62
C HIS A 194 0.84 8.37 -0.76
N GLY A 195 1.92 8.51 0.00
CA GLY A 195 2.07 9.60 0.95
C GLY A 195 1.06 9.50 2.09
N LEU A 196 0.55 10.64 2.54
CA LEU A 196 -0.40 10.78 3.64
C LEU A 196 -1.77 11.30 3.19
N ASP A 197 -2.19 10.97 1.96
CA ASP A 197 -3.51 11.37 1.48
C ASP A 197 -4.63 10.65 2.25
N ARG A 198 -5.47 11.42 2.96
CA ARG A 198 -6.58 10.91 3.76
C ARG A 198 -7.53 10.03 2.96
N ALA A 199 -7.81 10.38 1.70
CA ALA A 199 -8.71 9.60 0.86
C ALA A 199 -8.14 8.19 0.61
N VAL A 200 -6.84 8.12 0.29
CA VAL A 200 -6.15 6.84 0.06
C VAL A 200 -6.09 6.02 1.34
N TRP A 201 -5.77 6.61 2.49
CA TRP A 201 -5.71 5.89 3.75
C TRP A 201 -7.07 5.37 4.22
N ASN A 202 -8.16 6.11 3.97
CA ASN A 202 -9.52 5.60 4.21
C ASN A 202 -9.80 4.35 3.37
N GLU A 203 -9.38 4.32 2.09
CA GLU A 203 -9.52 3.13 1.25
C GLU A 203 -8.63 1.97 1.70
N VAL A 204 -7.43 2.25 2.22
CA VAL A 204 -6.52 1.24 2.76
C VAL A 204 -7.16 0.53 3.96
N TRP A 205 -7.68 1.30 4.92
CA TRP A 205 -8.35 0.78 6.11
C TRP A 205 -9.71 0.13 5.78
N GLY A 206 -10.45 0.69 4.82
CA GLY A 206 -11.75 0.19 4.38
C GLY A 206 -11.67 -0.98 3.40
N ILE A 207 -10.49 -1.56 3.15
CA ILE A 207 -10.27 -2.67 2.21
C ILE A 207 -10.84 -2.36 0.80
N ALA A 208 -10.80 -1.09 0.38
CA ALA A 208 -11.42 -0.60 -0.86
C ALA A 208 -10.38 -0.24 -1.94
N ARG A 209 -9.09 -0.36 -1.64
CA ARG A 209 -8.01 -0.11 -2.62
C ARG A 209 -8.05 -1.14 -3.75
N PRO A 210 -7.73 -0.72 -4.99
CA PRO A 210 -7.44 -1.67 -6.05
C PRO A 210 -6.23 -2.52 -5.63
N ALA A 211 -6.32 -3.83 -5.84
CA ALA A 211 -5.25 -4.73 -5.45
C ALA A 211 -3.98 -4.43 -6.26
N ASP A 212 -2.90 -4.13 -5.54
CA ASP A 212 -1.56 -3.94 -6.08
C ASP A 212 -0.54 -4.57 -5.12
N ALA A 213 0.72 -4.64 -5.56
CA ALA A 213 1.78 -5.26 -4.76
C ALA A 213 1.96 -4.59 -3.38
N VAL A 214 1.71 -3.28 -3.29
CA VAL A 214 1.94 -2.48 -2.08
C VAL A 214 0.85 -2.78 -1.05
N TRP A 215 -0.41 -2.60 -1.41
CA TRP A 215 -1.54 -2.88 -0.53
C TRP A 215 -1.68 -4.38 -0.25
N GLY A 216 -1.43 -5.23 -1.25
CA GLY A 216 -1.39 -6.68 -1.10
C GLY A 216 -0.34 -7.14 -0.09
N SER A 217 0.85 -6.55 -0.10
CA SER A 217 1.88 -6.84 0.90
C SER A 217 1.48 -6.37 2.32
N ALA A 218 0.80 -5.25 2.44
CA ALA A 218 0.35 -4.72 3.73
C ALA A 218 -0.74 -5.59 4.35
N LEU A 219 -1.78 -5.93 3.58
CA LEU A 219 -2.81 -6.88 3.99
C LEU A 219 -2.22 -8.25 4.30
N GLY A 220 -1.34 -8.73 3.42
CA GLY A 220 -0.66 -10.01 3.59
C GLY A 220 0.12 -10.07 4.89
N THR A 221 0.86 -9.00 5.24
CA THR A 221 1.59 -8.90 6.51
C THR A 221 0.65 -9.04 7.71
N GLY A 222 -0.48 -8.34 7.71
CA GLY A 222 -1.46 -8.39 8.80
C GLY A 222 -2.14 -9.76 8.93
N LEU A 223 -2.66 -10.29 7.81
CA LEU A 223 -3.30 -11.61 7.78
C LEU A 223 -2.31 -12.73 8.13
N GLY A 224 -1.09 -12.65 7.61
CA GLY A 224 -0.01 -13.59 7.92
C GLY A 224 0.35 -13.56 9.40
N ALA A 225 0.49 -12.38 10.00
CA ALA A 225 0.72 -12.23 11.44
C ALA A 225 -0.41 -12.84 12.27
N TRP A 226 -1.67 -12.63 11.85
CA TRP A 226 -2.84 -13.21 12.51
C TRP A 226 -2.85 -14.74 12.44
N PHE A 227 -2.60 -15.34 11.27
CA PHE A 227 -2.43 -16.79 11.15
C PHE A 227 -1.22 -17.30 11.96
N GLY A 228 -0.15 -16.51 12.02
CA GLY A 228 1.04 -16.78 12.84
C GLY A 228 0.77 -16.76 14.34
N ALA A 229 -0.34 -16.18 14.80
CA ALA A 229 -0.73 -16.25 16.20
C ALA A 229 -1.42 -17.58 16.57
N ILE A 230 -2.01 -18.30 15.59
CA ILE A 230 -2.76 -19.56 15.81
C ILE A 230 -1.92 -20.64 16.49
N PRO A 231 -0.63 -20.85 16.15
CA PRO A 231 0.18 -21.81 16.87
C PRO A 231 0.30 -21.49 18.36
N ILE A 232 0.40 -20.22 18.78
CA ILE A 232 0.76 -19.86 20.17
C ILE A 232 -0.12 -20.59 21.22
N PRO A 233 -1.46 -20.58 21.16
CA PRO A 233 -2.30 -21.26 22.15
C PRO A 233 -2.30 -22.78 22.08
N LEU A 234 -1.83 -23.37 20.97
CA LEU A 234 -1.78 -24.83 20.81
C LEU A 234 -0.63 -25.47 21.61
N ASP A 235 0.28 -24.64 22.10
CA ASP A 235 1.41 -24.92 23.01
C ASP A 235 1.99 -26.34 22.88
N TRP A 236 2.73 -26.58 21.79
CA TRP A 236 3.44 -27.83 21.54
C TRP A 236 4.77 -27.92 22.34
N ASP A 237 4.96 -27.04 23.33
CA ASP A 237 6.17 -26.92 24.16
C ASP A 237 7.45 -26.78 23.31
N ARG A 238 7.37 -26.05 22.18
CA ARG A 238 8.51 -25.82 21.29
C ARG A 238 9.01 -24.37 21.37
N PRO A 239 10.34 -24.16 21.38
CA PRO A 239 10.90 -22.82 21.50
C PRO A 239 10.54 -21.92 20.31
N TRP A 240 10.30 -22.49 19.12
CA TRP A 240 9.88 -21.72 17.95
C TRP A 240 8.45 -21.16 18.04
N GLN A 241 7.64 -21.68 18.97
CA GLN A 241 6.25 -21.28 19.17
C GLN A 241 6.11 -20.07 20.10
N ALA A 242 7.20 -19.68 20.76
CA ALA A 242 7.21 -18.56 21.68
C ALA A 242 6.89 -17.25 20.97
N PHE A 243 6.15 -16.38 21.66
CA PHE A 243 5.94 -15.01 21.22
C PHE A 243 7.28 -14.26 21.14
N PRO A 244 7.59 -13.50 20.07
CA PRO A 244 6.74 -13.13 18.91
C PRO A 244 7.05 -13.92 17.62
N ILE A 245 7.74 -15.06 17.72
CA ILE A 245 8.41 -15.73 16.60
C ILE A 245 7.42 -16.15 15.50
N THR A 246 6.34 -16.84 15.86
CA THR A 246 5.38 -17.36 14.88
C THR A 246 4.58 -16.26 14.19
N ILE A 247 4.27 -15.18 14.92
CA ILE A 247 3.62 -13.98 14.37
C ILE A 247 4.52 -13.34 13.31
N LEU A 248 5.82 -13.21 13.61
CA LEU A 248 6.79 -12.69 12.65
C LEU A 248 6.93 -13.57 11.42
N VAL A 249 7.11 -14.89 11.60
CA VAL A 249 7.18 -15.82 10.46
C VAL A 249 5.94 -15.69 9.58
N GLY A 250 4.76 -15.66 10.21
CA GLY A 250 3.49 -15.39 9.53
C GLY A 250 3.49 -14.06 8.77
N ALA A 251 3.95 -12.97 9.39
CA ALA A 251 4.02 -11.65 8.78
C ALA A 251 4.92 -11.62 7.53
N TYR A 252 6.10 -12.24 7.58
CA TYR A 252 7.03 -12.31 6.44
C TYR A 252 6.47 -13.18 5.30
N ILE A 253 5.90 -14.35 5.62
CA ILE A 253 5.24 -15.22 4.64
C ILE A 253 4.05 -14.49 4.01
N GLY A 254 3.22 -13.86 4.84
CA GLY A 254 2.07 -13.09 4.41
C GLY A 254 2.44 -11.91 3.52
N HIS A 255 3.48 -11.15 3.86
CA HIS A 255 4.02 -10.09 3.01
C HIS A 255 4.41 -10.64 1.63
N ALA A 256 5.16 -11.75 1.61
CA ALA A 256 5.62 -12.36 0.37
C ALA A 256 4.45 -12.84 -0.50
N VAL A 257 3.52 -13.61 0.08
CA VAL A 257 2.34 -14.13 -0.61
C VAL A 257 1.45 -12.99 -1.09
N GLY A 258 1.14 -12.01 -0.24
CA GLY A 258 0.29 -10.87 -0.57
C GLY A 258 0.88 -10.01 -1.68
N SER A 259 2.19 -9.74 -1.65
CA SER A 259 2.88 -8.99 -2.69
C SER A 259 2.86 -9.67 -4.06
N LEU A 260 2.97 -11.01 -4.10
CA LEU A 260 2.99 -11.79 -5.34
C LEU A 260 1.58 -12.01 -5.88
N LEU A 261 0.61 -12.39 -5.02
CA LEU A 261 -0.78 -12.61 -5.42
C LEU A 261 -1.41 -11.36 -6.00
N ALA A 262 -1.19 -10.20 -5.37
CA ALA A 262 -1.76 -8.94 -5.84
C ALA A 262 -1.19 -8.47 -7.18
N ARG A 263 -0.09 -9.07 -7.66
CA ARG A 263 0.49 -8.81 -8.99
C ARG A 263 -0.03 -9.73 -10.08
N THR A 264 -0.72 -10.81 -9.71
CA THR A 264 -1.27 -11.75 -10.70
C THR A 264 -2.38 -11.06 -11.50
N PRO A 265 -2.54 -11.39 -12.79
CA PRO A 265 -3.59 -10.78 -13.63
C PRO A 265 -5.01 -11.07 -13.11
N LEU A 266 -5.15 -12.09 -12.27
CA LEU A 266 -6.41 -12.49 -11.64
C LEU A 266 -6.87 -11.52 -10.55
N VAL A 267 -5.94 -10.85 -9.88
CA VAL A 267 -6.22 -10.02 -8.70
C VAL A 267 -5.89 -8.56 -8.96
N TYR A 268 -4.83 -8.28 -9.72
CA TYR A 268 -4.32 -6.93 -9.95
C TYR A 268 -5.41 -5.97 -10.46
N GLY A 269 -5.52 -4.81 -9.81
CA GLY A 269 -6.48 -3.75 -10.14
C GLY A 269 -7.92 -4.03 -9.74
N LYS A 270 -8.27 -5.25 -9.29
CA LYS A 270 -9.62 -5.55 -8.78
C LYS A 270 -9.82 -4.89 -7.42
N ARG A 271 -11.06 -4.48 -7.16
CA ARG A 271 -11.49 -3.82 -5.92
C ARG A 271 -12.53 -4.69 -5.22
N VAL A 272 -12.51 -4.69 -3.90
CA VAL A 272 -13.61 -5.21 -3.09
C VAL A 272 -14.68 -4.13 -3.02
N LYS A 273 -15.91 -4.45 -3.43
CA LYS A 273 -17.07 -3.59 -3.26
C LYS A 273 -17.97 -4.25 -2.23
N PHE A 274 -18.15 -3.61 -1.09
CA PHE A 274 -19.14 -4.02 -0.11
C PHE A 274 -20.49 -3.51 -0.60
N THR A 275 -21.30 -4.41 -1.19
CA THR A 275 -22.68 -4.09 -1.53
C THR A 275 -23.45 -3.99 -0.22
N VAL A 276 -23.97 -2.81 0.10
CA VAL A 276 -24.97 -2.68 1.15
C VAL A 276 -26.28 -3.19 0.55
N GLU A 277 -26.73 -4.38 0.95
CA GLU A 277 -28.10 -4.78 0.65
C GLU A 277 -29.03 -3.81 1.39
N GLU A 278 -29.74 -2.97 0.64
CA GLU A 278 -30.83 -2.18 1.18
C GLU A 278 -31.90 -3.15 1.66
N VAL A 279 -31.96 -3.38 2.97
CA VAL A 279 -33.13 -3.98 3.62
C VAL A 279 -34.23 -2.93 3.59
N SER A 280 -34.89 -2.79 2.44
CA SER A 280 -36.16 -2.06 2.34
C SER A 280 -37.07 -2.70 1.30
N GLU A 281 -38.30 -2.94 1.77
CA GLU A 281 -39.52 -3.32 1.03
C GLU A 281 -39.85 -4.82 0.89
N THR A 282 -40.11 -5.46 2.04
CA THR A 282 -41.18 -6.48 2.11
C THR A 282 -42.17 -6.28 3.26
N GLU A 283 -42.18 -5.10 3.89
CA GLU A 283 -43.14 -4.76 4.97
C GLU A 283 -44.20 -3.73 4.54
N LYS A 284 -44.55 -3.70 3.25
CA LYS A 284 -45.65 -2.87 2.73
C LYS A 284 -46.74 -3.63 1.97
N LYS A 285 -46.75 -4.97 2.06
CA LYS A 285 -47.79 -5.83 1.50
C LYS A 285 -48.28 -6.90 2.47
N THR A 286 -48.49 -6.57 3.74
CA THR A 286 -49.39 -7.33 4.63
C THR A 286 -49.56 -6.54 5.93
N ASN A 287 -50.54 -5.64 5.93
CA ASN A 287 -51.49 -5.36 7.01
C ASN A 287 -52.25 -4.07 6.69
#